data_AF-A0A2D4L374-F1
#
_entry.id   AF-A0A2D4L374-F1
#
_cell.length_a   1.000
_cell.length_b   1.000
_cell.length_c   1.000
_cell.angle_alpha   90.00
_cell.angle_beta   90.00
_cell.angle_gamma   90.00
#
_symmetry.space_group_name_H-M   'P 1'
#
loop_
_entity.id
_entity.type
_entity.pdbx_description
1 polymer ?
#
loop_
_entity_poly.entity_id
_entity_poly.type
_entity_poly.pdbx_seq_one_letter_code
_entity_poly.pdbx_strand_id
1 'polypeptide(L)'
;PECVVACHKFIEVNALGLTVAALSSYDGNMRAAAYHVLSSFRSHLEAARFREQKQLLYLMDVVQNGIKQPNLKFTFPLTLYIARVAQQILKPEEHMYTKLNRFLLSHQYLDLRKVPGFFHLFYSFDSEHKMEREWILAIIGEGLRDKNCYQLYDYQRIFHVILSFFHSPLCDEATQYQILEILQNAACITKAAYELIRDHSLLTWLLCIIQKRFLENKLLICIISLIDTLWKTNLGNKQTSLSSSSQLELKENQKFLPIQLINEFLHVLLTLLNHIRTNLDPVEFIQFFSVLSSVLEYRTLVIEAFREMGRFIVNEHILSNNDVLIVLYKWSIISKDMELQDHLHVVAQQYQIKELLKNTDRNKPRLHSQTSIRLAQRKSKIEIEAATISVWKEVNLNECRTLLRSIFIHWEPVLLEISAKSPTEQKGHSNLDLTCKIAYLVFRWLVTSFLDDSLNIQNVLPTFWWFKKCGFGNNIILDYILKDETLKRTIFKIYSSICNASEIMKLSDLSVLNGIMLHLLESQSLTENNFHVAVKKFCLTEVTDVNKAARIFLTSIYIGDIWLGARQPDMFMTHIKLTCGATDTERNDKKRLEFEDSVVSLCKDIYSFLSLHPHFQS
;
A
#
# COMPACT_ATOMS: atom_id res chain seq x y z
N PRO A 1 52.70 -31.11 8.59
CA PRO A 1 51.62 -31.23 7.58
C PRO A 1 52.23 -31.69 6.25
N GLU A 2 51.58 -32.63 5.55
CA GLU A 2 52.13 -33.30 4.35
C GLU A 2 52.12 -32.42 3.07
N CYS A 3 51.36 -31.32 3.06
CA CYS A 3 51.36 -30.32 1.99
C CYS A 3 51.56 -28.91 2.55
N VAL A 4 52.48 -28.13 1.97
CA VAL A 4 52.75 -26.75 2.40
C VAL A 4 51.68 -25.81 1.86
N VAL A 5 50.92 -25.16 2.74
CA VAL A 5 49.92 -24.16 2.37
C VAL A 5 50.55 -22.76 2.37
N ALA A 6 50.42 -22.03 1.27
CA ALA A 6 50.82 -20.63 1.18
C ALA A 6 49.87 -19.73 1.99
N CYS A 7 50.15 -19.59 3.30
CA CYS A 7 49.24 -18.95 4.26
C CYS A 7 48.90 -17.49 3.92
N HIS A 8 49.88 -16.71 3.44
CA HIS A 8 49.63 -15.33 3.01
C HIS A 8 48.61 -15.28 1.86
N LYS A 9 48.84 -16.06 0.80
CA LYS A 9 47.94 -16.13 -0.36
C LYS A 9 46.55 -16.64 0.03
N PHE A 10 46.46 -17.58 0.96
CA PHE A 10 45.19 -18.11 1.47
C PHE A 10 44.30 -17.01 2.10
N ILE A 11 44.91 -16.02 2.76
CA ILE A 11 44.19 -14.87 3.34
C ILE A 11 43.91 -13.82 2.27
N GLU A 12 44.88 -13.55 1.39
CA GLU A 12 44.77 -12.57 0.30
C GLU A 12 43.57 -12.87 -0.61
N VAL A 13 43.36 -14.15 -0.96
CA VAL A 13 42.20 -14.60 -1.76
C VAL A 13 40.92 -14.79 -0.93
N ASN A 14 40.93 -14.38 0.35
CA ASN A 14 39.83 -14.51 1.30
C ASN A 14 39.35 -15.95 1.58
N ALA A 15 40.19 -16.97 1.36
CA ALA A 15 39.81 -18.35 1.67
C ALA A 15 39.66 -18.57 3.20
N LEU A 16 40.44 -17.85 4.01
CA LEU A 16 40.23 -17.81 5.46
C LEU A 16 38.86 -17.20 5.81
N GLY A 17 38.46 -16.11 5.17
CA GLY A 17 37.15 -15.50 5.38
C GLY A 17 36.00 -16.44 5.02
N LEU A 18 36.11 -17.18 3.90
CA LEU A 18 35.14 -18.23 3.53
C LEU A 18 35.07 -19.35 4.60
N THR A 19 36.23 -19.79 5.09
CA THR A 19 36.31 -20.82 6.14
C THR A 19 35.62 -20.33 7.42
N VAL A 20 35.89 -19.09 7.84
CA VAL A 20 35.27 -18.51 9.03
C VAL A 20 33.77 -18.28 8.81
N ALA A 21 33.34 -17.87 7.63
CA ALA A 21 31.91 -17.74 7.29
C ALA A 21 31.15 -19.07 7.45
N ALA A 22 31.77 -20.21 7.14
CA ALA A 22 31.17 -21.52 7.33
C ALA A 22 30.87 -21.86 8.80
N LEU A 23 31.50 -21.18 9.78
CA LEU A 23 31.14 -21.29 11.22
C LEU A 23 29.74 -20.75 11.53
N SER A 24 29.19 -19.89 10.65
CA SER A 24 27.83 -19.38 10.77
C SER A 24 26.77 -20.32 10.18
N SER A 25 27.18 -21.44 9.57
CA SER A 25 26.26 -22.43 9.00
C SER A 25 25.36 -23.04 10.08
N TYR A 26 24.11 -23.30 9.70
CA TYR A 26 23.16 -24.05 10.53
C TYR A 26 23.50 -25.54 10.58
N ASP A 27 24.13 -26.08 9.53
CA ASP A 27 24.59 -27.46 9.51
C ASP A 27 25.82 -27.67 10.40
N GLY A 28 25.73 -28.63 11.33
CA GLY A 28 26.80 -28.97 12.25
C GLY A 28 28.02 -29.58 11.57
N ASN A 29 27.85 -30.31 10.46
CA ASN A 29 28.96 -30.93 9.74
C ASN A 29 29.79 -29.89 8.99
N MET A 30 29.12 -28.94 8.32
CA MET A 30 29.79 -27.78 7.71
C MET A 30 30.63 -27.00 8.72
N ARG A 31 30.08 -26.75 9.92
CA ARG A 31 30.84 -26.07 10.99
C ARG A 31 32.03 -26.91 11.47
N ALA A 32 31.86 -28.22 11.64
CA ALA A 32 32.95 -29.11 12.04
C ALA A 32 34.09 -29.14 10.99
N ALA A 33 33.75 -29.17 9.70
CA ALA A 33 34.71 -29.05 8.61
C ALA A 33 35.46 -27.71 8.66
N ALA A 34 34.75 -26.61 8.89
CA ALA A 34 35.36 -25.29 9.06
C ALA A 34 36.33 -25.24 10.25
N TYR A 35 35.94 -25.78 11.42
CA TYR A 35 36.83 -25.91 12.57
C TYR A 35 38.08 -26.73 12.28
N HIS A 36 37.94 -27.83 11.52
CA HIS A 36 39.07 -28.65 11.11
C HIS A 36 40.03 -27.88 10.19
N VAL A 37 39.50 -27.14 9.22
CA VAL A 37 40.32 -26.29 8.33
C VAL A 37 41.02 -25.18 9.14
N LEU A 38 40.34 -24.54 10.09
CA LEU A 38 40.95 -23.50 10.94
C LEU A 38 42.06 -24.06 11.84
N SER A 39 41.85 -25.24 12.41
CA SER A 39 42.88 -25.95 13.19
C SER A 39 44.09 -26.29 12.33
N SER A 40 43.85 -26.81 11.12
CA SER A 40 44.91 -27.13 10.17
C SER A 40 45.66 -25.87 9.74
N PHE A 41 44.93 -24.81 9.38
CA PHE A 41 45.49 -23.52 8.97
C PHE A 41 46.38 -22.93 10.07
N ARG A 42 45.95 -23.00 11.34
CA ARG A 42 46.76 -22.56 12.49
C ARG A 42 48.12 -23.27 12.53
N SER A 43 48.17 -24.60 12.41
CA SER A 43 49.44 -25.34 12.40
C SER A 43 50.34 -24.98 11.22
N HIS A 44 49.78 -24.66 10.05
CA HIS A 44 50.57 -24.16 8.92
C HIS A 44 51.08 -22.74 9.16
N LEU A 45 50.25 -21.89 9.77
CA LEU A 45 50.57 -20.50 10.08
C LEU A 45 51.71 -20.39 11.11
N GLU A 46 51.82 -21.32 12.07
CA GLU A 46 52.94 -21.40 13.03
C GLU A 46 54.29 -21.59 12.33
N ALA A 47 54.33 -22.33 11.21
CA ALA A 47 55.54 -22.58 10.43
C ALA A 47 55.77 -21.57 9.30
N ALA A 48 54.78 -20.74 8.97
CA ALA A 48 54.87 -19.76 7.90
C ALA A 48 55.87 -18.64 8.22
N ARG A 49 56.42 -17.98 7.19
CA ARG A 49 57.36 -16.85 7.35
C ARG A 49 56.90 -15.65 6.52
N PHE A 50 56.24 -14.71 7.17
CA PHE A 50 55.89 -13.41 6.60
C PHE A 50 55.64 -12.41 7.74
N ARG A 51 55.63 -11.10 7.42
CA ARG A 51 55.69 -10.02 8.41
C ARG A 51 54.52 -10.03 9.40
N GLU A 52 53.32 -10.35 8.93
CA GLU A 52 52.05 -10.28 9.67
C GLU A 52 51.68 -11.59 10.40
N GLN A 53 52.55 -12.61 10.33
CA GLN A 53 52.30 -13.94 10.88
C GLN A 53 51.88 -13.90 12.36
N LYS A 54 52.59 -13.11 13.18
CA LYS A 54 52.33 -13.04 14.63
C LYS A 54 50.96 -12.44 14.93
N GLN A 55 50.55 -11.41 14.19
CA GLN A 55 49.25 -10.75 14.34
C GLN A 55 48.12 -11.71 13.95
N LEU A 56 48.30 -12.51 12.91
CA LEU A 56 47.31 -13.52 12.50
C LEU A 56 47.22 -14.67 13.49
N LEU A 57 48.34 -15.16 14.02
CA LEU A 57 48.34 -16.15 15.10
C LEU A 57 47.58 -15.62 16.31
N TYR A 58 47.82 -14.36 16.66
CA TYR A 58 47.11 -13.71 17.76
C TYR A 58 45.61 -13.56 17.49
N LEU A 59 45.19 -13.22 16.26
CA LEU A 59 43.77 -13.23 15.87
C LEU A 59 43.15 -14.63 16.07
N MET A 60 43.85 -15.68 15.64
CA MET A 60 43.41 -17.06 15.81
C MET A 60 43.31 -17.44 17.29
N ASP A 61 44.25 -17.00 18.14
CA ASP A 61 44.23 -17.20 19.59
C ASP A 61 43.02 -16.52 20.24
N VAL A 62 42.82 -15.23 19.95
CA VAL A 62 41.71 -14.45 20.52
C VAL A 62 40.35 -15.04 20.12
N VAL A 63 40.21 -15.51 18.87
CA VAL A 63 39.00 -16.20 18.41
C VAL A 63 38.84 -17.55 19.11
N GLN A 64 39.90 -18.36 19.18
CA GLN A 64 39.87 -19.67 19.81
C GLN A 64 39.50 -19.59 21.30
N ASN A 65 40.09 -18.64 22.03
CA ASN A 65 39.82 -18.41 23.45
C ASN A 65 38.37 -17.96 23.71
N GLY A 66 37.67 -17.43 22.69
CA GLY A 66 36.26 -17.06 22.78
C GLY A 66 35.30 -18.26 22.69
N ILE A 67 35.76 -19.42 22.19
CA ILE A 67 34.93 -20.60 21.97
C ILE A 67 34.77 -21.38 23.28
N LYS A 68 33.54 -21.41 23.81
CA LYS A 68 33.23 -22.07 25.09
C LYS A 68 32.65 -23.48 24.96
N GLN A 69 32.27 -23.88 23.75
CA GLN A 69 31.66 -25.18 23.50
C GLN A 69 32.10 -25.73 22.13
N PRO A 70 32.22 -27.07 21.99
CA PRO A 70 32.61 -27.66 20.73
C PRO A 70 31.57 -27.35 19.64
N ASN A 71 32.05 -27.17 18.42
CA ASN A 71 31.22 -26.90 17.25
C ASN A 71 30.24 -25.71 17.39
N LEU A 72 30.63 -24.70 18.17
CA LEU A 72 29.85 -23.48 18.40
C LEU A 72 29.51 -22.80 17.06
N LYS A 73 28.23 -22.46 16.86
CA LYS A 73 27.80 -21.63 15.74
C LYS A 73 28.12 -20.17 16.03
N PHE A 74 28.78 -19.50 15.09
CA PHE A 74 29.03 -18.06 15.15
C PHE A 74 27.85 -17.32 14.50
N THR A 75 27.58 -16.10 14.96
CA THR A 75 26.67 -15.22 14.22
C THR A 75 27.39 -14.63 13.01
N PHE A 76 26.64 -14.35 11.93
CA PHE A 76 27.19 -13.78 10.69
C PHE A 76 28.05 -12.51 10.89
N PRO A 77 27.71 -11.56 11.79
CA PRO A 77 28.51 -10.37 12.05
C PRO A 77 29.89 -10.70 12.63
N LEU A 78 29.98 -11.73 13.48
CA LEU A 78 31.25 -12.18 14.05
C LEU A 78 32.15 -12.80 12.99
N THR A 79 31.58 -13.66 12.15
CA THR A 79 32.37 -14.29 11.07
C THR A 79 32.84 -13.25 10.06
N LEU A 80 31.99 -12.27 9.74
CA LEU A 80 32.33 -11.16 8.86
C LEU A 80 33.43 -10.28 9.45
N TYR A 81 33.32 -9.93 10.75
CA TYR A 81 34.34 -9.17 11.46
C TYR A 81 35.70 -9.87 11.40
N ILE A 82 35.77 -11.16 11.75
CA ILE A 82 37.02 -11.94 11.75
C ILE A 82 37.61 -12.00 10.32
N ALA A 83 36.78 -12.25 9.31
CA ALA A 83 37.22 -12.30 7.92
C ALA A 83 37.84 -10.96 7.47
N ARG A 84 37.16 -9.83 7.74
CA ARG A 84 37.67 -8.50 7.38
C ARG A 84 38.92 -8.12 8.17
N VAL A 85 38.98 -8.44 9.46
CA VAL A 85 40.18 -8.20 10.27
C VAL A 85 41.38 -8.98 9.73
N ALA A 86 41.19 -10.25 9.35
CA ALA A 86 42.27 -11.04 8.77
C ALA A 86 42.81 -10.43 7.47
N GLN A 87 41.94 -9.91 6.60
CA GLN A 87 42.36 -9.16 5.41
C GLN A 87 43.04 -7.84 5.76
N GLN A 88 42.50 -7.10 6.74
CA GLN A 88 43.04 -5.80 7.16
C GLN A 88 44.44 -5.91 7.75
N ILE A 89 44.75 -7.02 8.45
CA ILE A 89 46.07 -7.28 9.01
C ILE A 89 47.15 -7.31 7.91
N LEU A 90 46.83 -7.71 6.68
CA LEU A 90 47.78 -7.69 5.56
C LEU A 90 48.05 -6.29 4.99
N LYS A 91 47.40 -5.25 5.52
CA LYS A 91 47.46 -3.89 5.00
C LYS A 91 47.86 -2.87 6.08
N PRO A 92 49.13 -2.87 6.51
CA PRO A 92 49.61 -1.98 7.57
C PRO A 92 49.51 -0.49 7.25
N GLU A 93 49.42 -0.13 5.97
CA GLU A 93 49.34 1.26 5.50
C GLU A 93 47.95 1.89 5.67
N GLU A 94 46.90 1.09 5.89
CA GLU A 94 45.52 1.57 6.02
C GLU A 94 45.17 1.90 7.49
N HIS A 95 44.44 2.98 7.73
CA HIS A 95 44.06 3.46 9.07
C HIS A 95 43.47 2.37 9.99
N MET A 96 42.54 1.58 9.44
CA MET A 96 41.85 0.52 10.18
C MET A 96 42.79 -0.54 10.74
N TYR A 97 43.98 -0.75 10.14
CA TYR A 97 44.98 -1.68 10.67
C TYR A 97 45.35 -1.34 12.12
N THR A 98 45.64 -0.07 12.40
CA THR A 98 46.08 0.37 13.73
C THR A 98 44.96 0.23 14.75
N LYS A 99 43.73 0.58 14.37
CA LYS A 99 42.56 0.48 15.24
C LYS A 99 42.22 -0.95 15.60
N LEU A 100 42.19 -1.85 14.61
CA LEU A 100 41.88 -3.26 14.83
C LEU A 100 42.97 -3.96 15.63
N ASN A 101 44.26 -3.69 15.37
CA ASN A 101 45.34 -4.27 16.17
C ASN A 101 45.32 -3.77 17.61
N ARG A 102 45.05 -2.50 17.85
CA ARG A 102 44.91 -1.96 19.21
C ARG A 102 43.76 -2.62 19.97
N PHE A 103 42.63 -2.83 19.27
CA PHE A 103 41.50 -3.56 19.83
C PHE A 103 41.90 -5.01 20.17
N LEU A 104 42.49 -5.74 19.23
CA LEU A 104 42.92 -7.12 19.46
C LEU A 104 43.89 -7.21 20.64
N LEU A 105 44.94 -6.39 20.68
CA LEU A 105 45.97 -6.43 21.74
C LEU A 105 45.44 -6.07 23.14
N SER A 106 44.28 -5.42 23.23
CA SER A 106 43.62 -5.13 24.52
C SER A 106 42.73 -6.26 25.03
N HIS A 107 42.54 -7.35 24.26
CA HIS A 107 41.61 -8.43 24.58
C HIS A 107 42.29 -9.80 24.52
N GLN A 108 42.15 -10.60 25.58
CA GLN A 108 42.67 -11.97 25.63
C GLN A 108 41.79 -12.99 24.87
N TYR A 109 40.51 -12.63 24.65
CA TYR A 109 39.55 -13.44 23.91
C TYR A 109 38.49 -12.55 23.25
N LEU A 110 37.86 -13.04 22.17
CA LEU A 110 36.75 -12.36 21.52
C LEU A 110 35.43 -12.70 22.22
N ASP A 111 34.70 -11.70 22.72
CA ASP A 111 33.35 -11.93 23.26
C ASP A 111 32.36 -12.19 22.12
N LEU A 112 32.08 -13.47 21.86
CA LEU A 112 31.17 -13.93 20.81
C LEU A 112 29.68 -13.62 21.09
N ARG A 113 29.36 -12.90 22.17
CA ARG A 113 28.00 -12.42 22.48
C ARG A 113 27.78 -10.96 22.05
N LYS A 114 28.80 -10.29 21.51
CA LYS A 114 28.79 -8.87 21.16
C LYS A 114 29.48 -8.64 19.82
N VAL A 115 29.12 -7.56 19.14
CA VAL A 115 29.88 -7.04 17.99
C VAL A 115 31.20 -6.48 18.53
N PRO A 116 32.36 -7.02 18.10
CA PRO A 116 33.65 -6.59 18.59
C PRO A 116 33.93 -5.13 18.24
N GLY A 117 34.48 -4.38 19.20
CA GLY A 117 34.92 -3.00 18.97
C GLY A 117 33.83 -1.98 18.67
N PHE A 118 32.53 -2.35 18.71
CA PHE A 118 31.45 -1.46 18.24
C PHE A 118 31.51 -0.05 18.83
N PHE A 119 31.47 0.07 20.15
CA PHE A 119 31.48 1.38 20.82
C PHE A 119 32.79 2.13 20.62
N HIS A 120 33.92 1.42 20.50
CA HIS A 120 35.22 2.04 20.30
C HIS A 120 35.31 2.71 18.92
N LEU A 121 34.89 2.00 17.87
CA LEU A 121 34.94 2.49 16.49
C LEU A 121 33.83 3.51 16.22
N PHE A 122 32.62 3.28 16.75
CA PHE A 122 31.47 4.14 16.47
C PHE A 122 31.59 5.53 17.11
N TYR A 123 32.10 5.59 18.35
CA TYR A 123 32.35 6.83 19.10
C TYR A 123 33.81 7.29 18.99
N SER A 124 34.52 6.89 17.93
CA SER A 124 35.87 7.40 17.68
C SER A 124 35.87 8.91 17.50
N PHE A 125 36.92 9.55 18.03
CA PHE A 125 37.18 11.00 17.91
C PHE A 125 38.45 11.28 17.09
N ASP A 126 39.02 10.25 16.46
CA ASP A 126 40.21 10.40 15.63
C ASP A 126 39.92 11.20 14.35
N SER A 127 40.96 11.68 13.67
CA SER A 127 40.81 12.41 12.41
C SER A 127 40.03 11.61 11.35
N GLU A 128 40.18 10.28 11.35
CA GLU A 128 39.54 9.35 10.42
C GLU A 128 38.36 8.58 11.03
N HIS A 129 37.71 9.13 12.08
CA HIS A 129 36.55 8.53 12.73
C HIS A 129 35.40 8.17 11.78
N LYS A 130 35.28 8.86 10.63
CA LYS A 130 34.29 8.54 9.60
C LYS A 130 34.53 7.15 9.00
N MET A 131 35.79 6.82 8.68
CA MET A 131 36.17 5.52 8.14
C MET A 131 35.93 4.42 9.17
N GLU A 132 36.22 4.69 10.45
CA GLU A 132 35.97 3.74 11.54
C GLU A 132 34.47 3.47 11.73
N ARG A 133 33.65 4.52 11.69
CA ARG A 133 32.19 4.41 11.80
C ARG A 133 31.58 3.68 10.60
N GLU A 134 31.99 4.05 9.39
CA GLU A 134 31.56 3.39 8.15
C GLU A 134 31.92 1.90 8.20
N TRP A 135 33.15 1.56 8.61
CA TRP A 135 33.59 0.18 8.69
C TRP A 135 32.73 -0.66 9.63
N ILE A 136 32.42 -0.14 10.83
CA ILE A 136 31.62 -0.89 11.80
C ILE A 136 30.13 -0.94 11.42
N LEU A 137 29.59 0.11 10.81
CA LEU A 137 28.22 0.10 10.29
C LEU A 137 28.07 -0.88 9.12
N ALA A 138 29.09 -1.00 8.26
CA ALA A 138 29.12 -2.00 7.20
C ALA A 138 29.13 -3.44 7.77
N ILE A 139 29.91 -3.70 8.83
CA ILE A 139 29.85 -4.99 9.56
C ILE A 139 28.43 -5.27 10.06
N ILE A 140 27.75 -4.26 10.61
CA ILE A 140 26.40 -4.41 11.16
C ILE A 140 25.38 -4.69 10.06
N GLY A 141 25.38 -3.88 8.99
CA GLY A 141 24.43 -3.97 7.89
C GLY A 141 24.58 -5.24 7.08
N GLU A 142 25.81 -5.59 6.70
CA GLU A 142 26.09 -6.80 5.93
C GLU A 142 26.05 -8.07 6.80
N GLY A 143 26.29 -7.96 8.10
CA GLY A 143 26.21 -9.07 9.04
C GLY A 143 24.78 -9.44 9.42
N LEU A 144 23.79 -8.57 9.20
CA LEU A 144 22.41 -8.82 9.59
C LEU A 144 21.73 -9.76 8.58
N ARG A 145 21.59 -11.04 8.97
CA ARG A 145 21.03 -12.09 8.11
C ARG A 145 19.89 -12.89 8.75
N ASP A 146 19.91 -13.05 10.07
CA ASP A 146 18.94 -13.89 10.78
C ASP A 146 18.55 -13.30 12.14
N LYS A 147 17.59 -13.97 12.80
CA LYS A 147 17.12 -13.60 14.14
C LYS A 147 18.22 -13.57 15.21
N ASN A 148 19.26 -14.41 15.08
CA ASN A 148 20.34 -14.50 16.08
C ASN A 148 21.27 -13.28 15.96
N CYS A 149 21.49 -12.80 14.73
CA CYS A 149 22.23 -11.55 14.47
C CYS A 149 21.51 -10.37 15.08
N TYR A 150 20.20 -10.26 14.86
CA TYR A 150 19.38 -9.22 15.48
C TYR A 150 19.45 -9.26 17.00
N GLN A 151 19.32 -10.44 17.61
CA GLN A 151 19.40 -10.60 19.07
C GLN A 151 20.76 -10.17 19.64
N LEU A 152 21.85 -10.44 18.93
CA LEU A 152 23.18 -9.99 19.32
C LEU A 152 23.28 -8.45 19.31
N TYR A 153 22.71 -7.80 18.29
CA TYR A 153 22.69 -6.34 18.19
C TYR A 153 21.80 -5.70 19.25
N ASP A 154 20.62 -6.27 19.49
CA ASP A 154 19.67 -5.77 20.48
C ASP A 154 20.23 -5.92 21.91
N TYR A 155 20.87 -7.06 22.21
CA TYR A 155 21.56 -7.28 23.49
C TYR A 155 22.63 -6.21 23.77
N GLN A 156 23.35 -5.77 22.75
CA GLN A 156 24.36 -4.71 22.85
C GLN A 156 23.78 -3.29 22.66
N ARG A 157 22.46 -3.13 22.52
CA ARG A 157 21.76 -1.85 22.31
C ARG A 157 22.22 -1.08 21.05
N ILE A 158 22.65 -1.79 20.01
CA ILE A 158 23.15 -1.17 18.77
C ILE A 158 22.06 -0.35 18.08
N PHE A 159 20.84 -0.88 17.97
CA PHE A 159 19.72 -0.18 17.34
C PHE A 159 19.39 1.14 18.05
N HIS A 160 19.38 1.15 19.39
CA HIS A 160 19.19 2.38 20.17
C HIS A 160 20.28 3.43 19.86
N VAL A 161 21.53 3.00 19.76
CA VAL A 161 22.67 3.89 19.46
C VAL A 161 22.55 4.50 18.07
N ILE A 162 22.30 3.69 17.03
CA ILE A 162 22.23 4.19 15.65
C ILE A 162 20.99 5.05 15.40
N LEU A 163 19.84 4.70 15.99
CA LEU A 163 18.61 5.50 15.90
C LEU A 163 18.78 6.86 16.57
N SER A 164 19.46 6.91 17.73
CA SER A 164 19.80 8.16 18.41
C SER A 164 20.80 8.99 17.61
N PHE A 165 21.79 8.34 17.01
CA PHE A 165 22.82 9.02 16.23
C PHE A 165 22.29 9.65 14.94
N PHE A 166 21.29 9.04 14.30
CA PHE A 166 20.72 9.55 13.03
C PHE A 166 20.28 11.02 13.09
N HIS A 167 19.74 11.46 14.23
CA HIS A 167 19.30 12.84 14.45
C HIS A 167 20.40 13.78 14.97
N SER A 168 21.59 13.25 15.25
CA SER A 168 22.73 14.03 15.70
C SER A 168 23.24 14.95 14.58
N PRO A 169 23.65 16.19 14.88
CA PRO A 169 24.33 17.05 13.92
C PRO A 169 25.68 16.47 13.43
N LEU A 170 26.20 15.45 14.12
CA LEU A 170 27.43 14.74 13.75
C LEU A 170 27.19 13.61 12.73
N CYS A 171 25.93 13.29 12.42
CA CYS A 171 25.57 12.28 11.43
C CYS A 171 25.47 12.91 10.06
N ASP A 172 26.37 12.52 9.15
CA ASP A 172 26.31 12.92 7.75
C ASP A 172 25.31 12.08 6.96
N GLU A 173 24.96 12.56 5.77
CA GLU A 173 23.95 11.96 4.89
C GLU A 173 24.31 10.50 4.53
N ALA A 174 25.59 10.22 4.26
CA ALA A 174 26.07 8.87 3.98
C ALA A 174 25.80 7.92 5.16
N THR A 175 26.12 8.34 6.39
CA THR A 175 25.81 7.55 7.59
C THR A 175 24.30 7.37 7.79
N GLN A 176 23.48 8.39 7.49
CA GLN A 176 22.02 8.28 7.55
C GLN A 176 21.49 7.19 6.62
N TYR A 177 22.00 7.11 5.38
CA TYR A 177 21.61 6.04 4.45
C TYR A 177 22.06 4.66 4.92
N GLN A 178 23.28 4.52 5.46
CA GLN A 178 23.75 3.25 6.02
C GLN A 178 22.86 2.79 7.18
N ILE A 179 22.42 3.71 8.05
CA ILE A 179 21.48 3.38 9.13
C ILE A 179 20.13 2.91 8.58
N LEU A 180 19.60 3.59 7.55
CA LEU A 180 18.36 3.17 6.90
C LEU A 180 18.49 1.81 6.21
N GLU A 181 19.63 1.52 5.60
CA GLU A 181 19.92 0.22 5.00
C GLU A 181 19.99 -0.88 6.07
N ILE A 182 20.61 -0.62 7.23
CA ILE A 182 20.59 -1.54 8.38
C ILE A 182 19.16 -1.82 8.83
N LEU A 183 18.32 -0.77 8.94
CA LEU A 183 16.91 -0.91 9.32
C LEU A 183 16.11 -1.67 8.25
N GLN A 184 16.39 -1.44 6.97
CA GLN A 184 15.78 -2.17 5.85
C GLN A 184 16.10 -3.67 5.92
N ASN A 185 17.37 -4.02 6.16
CA ASN A 185 17.80 -5.41 6.34
C ASN A 185 17.15 -6.03 7.59
N ALA A 186 16.99 -5.25 8.66
CA ALA A 186 16.30 -5.70 9.87
C ALA A 186 14.80 -5.94 9.63
N ALA A 187 14.14 -5.09 8.85
CA ALA A 187 12.71 -5.19 8.53
C ALA A 187 12.35 -6.47 7.75
N CYS A 188 13.30 -7.11 7.08
CA CYS A 188 13.13 -8.42 6.45
C CYS A 188 13.09 -9.59 7.44
N ILE A 189 13.50 -9.39 8.70
CA ILE A 189 13.54 -10.43 9.73
C ILE A 189 12.31 -10.26 10.63
N THR A 190 11.38 -11.23 10.63
CA THR A 190 10.09 -11.13 11.34
C THR A 190 10.18 -10.70 12.80
N LYS A 191 11.12 -11.28 13.56
CA LYS A 191 11.33 -10.91 14.96
C LYS A 191 11.80 -9.45 15.10
N ALA A 192 12.78 -9.06 14.28
CA ALA A 192 13.34 -7.72 14.29
C ALA A 192 12.31 -6.67 13.86
N ALA A 193 11.55 -6.93 12.79
CA ALA A 193 10.51 -6.03 12.30
C ALA A 193 9.45 -5.72 13.37
N TYR A 194 9.07 -6.72 14.17
CA TYR A 194 8.11 -6.55 15.26
C TYR A 194 8.72 -5.83 16.47
N GLU A 195 9.91 -6.25 16.92
CA GLU A 195 10.59 -5.67 18.09
C GLU A 195 11.10 -4.24 17.81
N LEU A 196 11.49 -3.90 16.59
CA LEU A 196 11.84 -2.53 16.21
C LEU A 196 10.66 -1.57 16.36
N ILE A 197 9.45 -2.00 15.99
CA ILE A 197 8.29 -1.12 16.14
C ILE A 197 7.87 -1.06 17.61
N ARG A 198 7.79 -2.21 18.29
CA ARG A 198 7.30 -2.28 19.67
C ARG A 198 8.28 -1.70 20.70
N ASP A 199 9.55 -2.10 20.63
CA ASP A 199 10.54 -1.84 21.68
C ASP A 199 11.42 -0.61 21.35
N HIS A 200 11.59 -0.28 20.07
CA HIS A 200 12.38 0.88 19.62
C HIS A 200 11.50 2.03 19.08
N SER A 201 10.17 1.91 19.14
CA SER A 201 9.22 2.91 18.65
C SER A 201 9.53 3.41 17.24
N LEU A 202 9.94 2.49 16.35
CA LEU A 202 10.49 2.85 15.04
C LEU A 202 9.53 3.71 14.19
N LEU A 203 8.22 3.46 14.25
CA LEU A 203 7.23 4.25 13.51
C LEU A 203 7.19 5.70 14.01
N THR A 204 7.23 5.92 15.33
CA THR A 204 7.33 7.26 15.91
C THR A 204 8.64 7.94 15.54
N TRP A 205 9.74 7.21 15.55
CA TRP A 205 11.04 7.72 15.10
C TRP A 205 11.01 8.15 13.62
N LEU A 206 10.36 7.37 12.73
CA LEU A 206 10.15 7.74 11.33
C LEU A 206 9.32 9.02 11.20
N LEU A 207 8.28 9.21 12.03
CA LEU A 207 7.50 10.45 12.03
C LEU A 207 8.38 11.68 12.28
N CYS A 208 9.35 11.61 13.19
CA CYS A 208 10.28 12.73 13.43
C CYS A 208 11.10 13.11 12.19
N ILE A 209 11.38 12.15 11.30
CA ILE A 209 12.05 12.40 10.03
C ILE A 209 11.08 13.04 9.02
N ILE A 210 9.88 12.49 8.92
CA ILE A 210 8.85 12.92 7.96
C ILE A 210 8.27 14.29 8.34
N GLN A 211 8.26 14.69 9.60
CA GLN A 211 7.78 16.01 10.03
C GLN A 211 8.68 17.17 9.57
N LYS A 212 9.89 16.90 9.04
CA LYS A 212 10.74 17.93 8.44
C LYS A 212 10.04 18.59 7.26
N ARG A 213 10.20 19.92 7.11
CA ARG A 213 9.58 20.69 6.02
C ARG A 213 10.00 20.23 4.62
N PHE A 214 11.23 19.75 4.49
CA PHE A 214 11.77 19.25 3.24
C PHE A 214 12.39 17.87 3.49
N LEU A 215 12.01 16.93 2.65
CA LEU A 215 12.54 15.57 2.63
C LEU A 215 13.12 15.34 1.24
N GLU A 216 14.37 14.89 1.18
CA GLU A 216 15.02 14.56 -0.07
C GLU A 216 14.39 13.32 -0.70
N ASN A 217 14.32 13.27 -2.04
CA ASN A 217 13.67 12.17 -2.75
C ASN A 217 14.30 10.81 -2.41
N LYS A 218 15.63 10.72 -2.30
CA LYS A 218 16.30 9.46 -1.95
C LYS A 218 15.88 8.97 -0.56
N LEU A 219 15.88 9.87 0.42
CA LEU A 219 15.43 9.58 1.78
C LEU A 219 13.95 9.15 1.81
N LEU A 220 13.09 9.82 1.04
CA LEU A 220 11.68 9.48 0.88
C LEU A 220 11.51 8.04 0.37
N ILE A 221 12.24 7.67 -0.67
CA ILE A 221 12.18 6.33 -1.28
C ILE A 221 12.63 5.26 -0.27
N CYS A 222 13.72 5.51 0.47
CA CYS A 222 14.18 4.61 1.53
C CYS A 222 13.11 4.42 2.62
N ILE A 223 12.42 5.49 3.03
CA ILE A 223 11.36 5.43 4.04
C ILE A 223 10.14 4.67 3.52
N ILE A 224 9.71 4.91 2.28
CA ILE A 224 8.60 4.16 1.65
C ILE A 224 8.92 2.67 1.63
N SER A 225 10.12 2.30 1.18
CA SER A 225 10.57 0.91 1.13
C SER A 225 10.64 0.24 2.50
N LEU A 226 11.13 0.98 3.50
CA LEU A 226 11.21 0.50 4.88
C LEU A 226 9.82 0.24 5.46
N ILE A 227 8.88 1.17 5.29
CA ILE A 227 7.51 1.02 5.78
C ILE A 227 6.82 -0.15 5.08
N ASP A 228 6.97 -0.27 3.75
CA ASP A 228 6.44 -1.40 2.97
C ASP A 228 6.93 -2.74 3.50
N THR A 229 8.24 -2.85 3.72
CA THR A 229 8.88 -4.07 4.21
C THR A 229 8.45 -4.39 5.64
N LEU A 230 8.40 -3.38 6.52
CA LEU A 230 7.92 -3.54 7.90
C LEU A 230 6.46 -4.01 7.93
N TRP A 231 5.61 -3.44 7.08
CA TRP A 231 4.20 -3.83 6.98
C TRP A 231 4.07 -5.28 6.50
N LYS A 232 4.64 -5.61 5.34
CA LYS A 232 4.59 -6.96 4.75
C LYS A 232 5.15 -8.04 5.68
N THR A 233 6.30 -7.79 6.30
CA THR A 233 6.93 -8.75 7.21
C THR A 233 6.11 -8.98 8.49
N ASN A 234 5.49 -7.93 9.06
CA ASN A 234 4.64 -8.06 10.25
C ASN A 234 3.26 -8.68 9.96
N LEU A 235 2.73 -8.40 8.77
CA LEU A 235 1.50 -8.99 8.27
C LEU A 235 1.69 -10.50 8.05
N GLY A 236 2.79 -10.91 7.41
CA GLY A 236 3.09 -12.32 7.13
C GLY A 236 1.92 -13.04 6.48
N ASN A 237 1.64 -14.28 6.90
CA ASN A 237 0.52 -15.08 6.38
C ASN A 237 -0.86 -14.72 6.99
N LYS A 238 -0.96 -13.66 7.80
CA LYS A 238 -2.22 -13.34 8.51
C LYS A 238 -3.35 -12.92 7.58
N GLN A 239 -3.03 -12.42 6.38
CA GLN A 239 -4.03 -11.99 5.40
C GLN A 239 -4.61 -13.17 4.60
N THR A 240 -3.81 -14.18 4.26
CA THR A 240 -4.25 -15.36 3.49
C THR A 240 -5.06 -16.37 4.31
N SER A 241 -4.92 -16.39 5.63
CA SER A 241 -5.78 -17.18 6.53
C SER A 241 -7.21 -16.64 6.65
N LEU A 242 -7.47 -15.40 6.21
CA LEU A 242 -8.79 -14.75 6.31
C LEU A 242 -9.66 -15.02 5.06
N SER A 243 -9.05 -15.04 3.87
CA SER A 243 -9.78 -15.26 2.61
C SER A 243 -10.23 -16.70 2.38
N SER A 244 -9.71 -17.66 3.15
CA SER A 244 -9.96 -19.10 2.99
C SER A 244 -10.87 -19.72 4.06
N SER A 245 -11.24 -18.97 5.11
CA SER A 245 -11.83 -19.54 6.33
C SER A 245 -13.26 -19.05 6.58
N SER A 246 -14.25 -19.76 6.05
CA SER A 246 -15.69 -19.51 6.25
C SER A 246 -16.27 -20.09 7.56
N GLN A 247 -15.44 -20.36 8.58
CA GLN A 247 -15.87 -20.98 9.83
C GLN A 247 -15.63 -20.08 11.04
N LEU A 248 -16.71 -19.79 11.78
CA LEU A 248 -16.77 -18.94 12.97
C LEU A 248 -15.90 -19.44 14.13
N GLU A 249 -15.71 -20.76 14.26
CA GLU A 249 -14.97 -21.38 15.38
C GLU A 249 -13.44 -21.18 15.32
N LEU A 250 -12.88 -20.79 14.17
CA LEU A 250 -11.45 -20.51 14.01
C LEU A 250 -11.08 -19.03 14.22
N LYS A 251 -12.07 -18.13 14.34
CA LYS A 251 -11.84 -16.69 14.52
C LYS A 251 -11.37 -16.32 15.94
N GLU A 252 -11.76 -17.07 16.97
CA GLU A 252 -11.36 -16.79 18.37
C GLU A 252 -9.87 -17.01 18.65
N ASN A 253 -9.21 -17.92 17.92
CA ASN A 253 -7.80 -18.26 18.08
C ASN A 253 -6.86 -17.52 17.11
N GLN A 254 -7.38 -16.65 16.24
CA GLN A 254 -6.57 -15.88 15.29
C GLN A 254 -5.90 -14.68 15.94
N LYS A 255 -4.56 -14.64 15.88
CA LYS A 255 -3.74 -13.53 16.40
C LYS A 255 -3.69 -12.38 15.39
N PHE A 256 -4.61 -11.43 15.52
CA PHE A 256 -4.55 -10.16 14.81
C PHE A 256 -3.35 -9.30 15.26
N LEU A 257 -2.87 -8.42 14.37
CA LEU A 257 -1.98 -7.35 14.81
C LEU A 257 -2.74 -6.40 15.75
N PRO A 258 -2.07 -5.82 16.75
CA PRO A 258 -2.70 -4.81 17.61
C PRO A 258 -3.25 -3.65 16.79
N ILE A 259 -4.48 -3.22 17.05
CA ILE A 259 -5.11 -2.12 16.30
C ILE A 259 -4.32 -0.81 16.42
N GLN A 260 -3.65 -0.59 17.56
CA GLN A 260 -2.76 0.56 17.76
C GLN A 260 -1.62 0.57 16.73
N LEU A 261 -1.00 -0.58 16.49
CA LEU A 261 0.07 -0.72 15.51
C LEU A 261 -0.42 -0.37 14.10
N ILE A 262 -1.60 -0.87 13.71
CA ILE A 262 -2.20 -0.58 12.41
C ILE A 262 -2.47 0.92 12.26
N ASN A 263 -2.98 1.57 13.31
CA ASN A 263 -3.22 3.02 13.32
C ASN A 263 -1.92 3.82 13.25
N GLU A 264 -0.83 3.37 13.88
CA GLU A 264 0.49 4.01 13.76
C GLU A 264 1.02 3.94 12.32
N PHE A 265 0.92 2.79 11.66
CA PHE A 265 1.27 2.66 10.23
C PHE A 265 0.45 3.62 9.37
N LEU A 266 -0.87 3.66 9.58
CA LEU A 266 -1.75 4.56 8.86
C LEU A 266 -1.33 6.03 9.07
N HIS A 267 -1.07 6.43 10.31
CA HIS A 267 -0.66 7.80 10.63
C HIS A 267 0.67 8.19 9.96
N VAL A 268 1.67 7.29 9.95
CA VAL A 268 2.94 7.49 9.25
C VAL A 268 2.72 7.67 7.75
N LEU A 269 1.92 6.81 7.12
CA LEU A 269 1.63 6.87 5.69
C LEU A 269 0.87 8.16 5.30
N LEU A 270 -0.10 8.58 6.11
CA LEU A 270 -0.82 9.85 5.89
C LEU A 270 0.10 11.06 6.05
N THR A 271 1.03 11.03 7.00
CA THR A 271 2.03 12.10 7.13
C THR A 271 2.98 12.11 5.93
N LEU A 272 3.35 10.93 5.42
CA LEU A 272 4.23 10.76 4.26
C LEU A 272 3.59 11.27 2.97
N LEU A 273 2.26 11.14 2.83
CA LEU A 273 1.48 11.64 1.69
C LEU A 273 1.76 13.13 1.39
N ASN A 274 2.02 13.93 2.42
CA ASN A 274 2.35 15.35 2.26
C ASN A 274 3.63 15.60 1.44
N HIS A 275 4.59 14.67 1.52
CA HIS A 275 5.90 14.75 0.87
C HIS A 275 5.94 14.18 -0.54
N ILE A 276 4.92 13.43 -0.93
CA ILE A 276 4.83 12.84 -2.27
C ILE A 276 4.70 13.99 -3.30
N ARG A 277 5.65 14.04 -4.25
CA ARG A 277 5.75 15.08 -5.30
C ARG A 277 5.85 14.40 -6.67
N THR A 278 5.66 15.17 -7.74
CA THR A 278 5.70 14.72 -9.15
C THR A 278 7.03 14.15 -9.62
N ASN A 279 8.10 14.30 -8.84
CA ASN A 279 9.45 13.92 -9.25
C ASN A 279 9.83 12.49 -8.84
N LEU A 280 8.89 11.73 -8.30
CA LEU A 280 9.07 10.30 -8.00
C LEU A 280 8.76 9.47 -9.25
N ASP A 281 9.40 8.32 -9.36
CA ASP A 281 9.11 7.38 -10.43
C ASP A 281 7.78 6.64 -10.14
N PRO A 282 7.07 6.13 -11.18
CA PRO A 282 5.80 5.43 -11.02
C PRO A 282 5.82 4.25 -10.04
N VAL A 283 6.96 3.57 -9.93
CA VAL A 283 7.13 2.36 -9.11
C VAL A 283 6.99 2.67 -7.62
N GLU A 284 7.53 3.81 -7.19
CA GLU A 284 7.50 4.26 -5.80
C GLU A 284 6.11 4.75 -5.40
N PHE A 285 5.35 5.32 -6.35
CA PHE A 285 3.93 5.62 -6.13
C PHE A 285 3.13 4.33 -5.94
N ILE A 286 3.33 3.32 -6.81
CA ILE A 286 2.67 2.01 -6.68
C ILE A 286 3.00 1.41 -5.32
N GLN A 287 4.27 1.40 -4.93
CA GLN A 287 4.70 0.87 -3.64
C GLN A 287 4.00 1.60 -2.48
N PHE A 288 3.98 2.93 -2.48
CA PHE A 288 3.31 3.70 -1.45
C PHE A 288 1.80 3.42 -1.38
N PHE A 289 1.10 3.49 -2.51
CA PHE A 289 -0.35 3.26 -2.56
C PHE A 289 -0.72 1.81 -2.25
N SER A 290 0.14 0.85 -2.62
CA SER A 290 -0.04 -0.57 -2.27
C SER A 290 -0.02 -0.79 -0.77
N VAL A 291 0.95 -0.19 -0.07
CA VAL A 291 1.01 -0.27 1.40
C VAL A 291 -0.18 0.42 2.03
N LEU A 292 -0.52 1.63 1.59
CA LEU A 292 -1.66 2.37 2.12
C LEU A 292 -2.98 1.58 1.95
N SER A 293 -3.23 1.04 0.75
CA SER A 293 -4.38 0.18 0.48
C SER A 293 -4.39 -1.04 1.41
N SER A 294 -3.27 -1.76 1.51
CA SER A 294 -3.16 -2.97 2.32
C SER A 294 -3.40 -2.70 3.81
N VAL A 295 -2.91 -1.58 4.35
CA VAL A 295 -3.17 -1.15 5.73
C VAL A 295 -4.64 -0.86 5.97
N LEU A 296 -5.29 -0.15 5.05
CA LEU A 296 -6.71 0.21 5.12
C LEU A 296 -7.62 -1.02 5.03
N GLU A 297 -7.33 -1.93 4.09
CA GLU A 297 -8.04 -3.20 3.92
C GLU A 297 -7.92 -4.06 5.18
N TYR A 298 -6.69 -4.26 5.67
CA TYR A 298 -6.47 -5.09 6.86
C TYR A 298 -7.10 -4.49 8.12
N ARG A 299 -7.07 -3.17 8.27
CA ARG A 299 -7.75 -2.48 9.38
C ARG A 299 -9.25 -2.75 9.36
N THR A 300 -9.88 -2.66 8.18
CA THR A 300 -11.32 -2.91 8.00
C THR A 300 -11.67 -4.33 8.43
N LEU A 301 -10.88 -5.32 7.98
CA LEU A 301 -11.04 -6.72 8.38
C LEU A 301 -10.93 -6.94 9.91
N VAL A 302 -9.94 -6.30 10.55
CA VAL A 302 -9.74 -6.40 12.01
C VAL A 302 -10.91 -5.77 12.78
N ILE A 303 -11.43 -4.64 12.29
CA ILE A 303 -12.56 -3.93 12.90
C ILE A 303 -13.85 -4.75 12.76
N GLU A 304 -14.14 -5.31 11.59
CA GLU A 304 -15.28 -6.19 11.37
C GLU A 304 -15.22 -7.41 12.30
N ALA A 305 -14.05 -8.05 12.38
CA ALA A 305 -13.85 -9.16 13.32
C ALA A 305 -14.04 -8.72 14.78
N PHE A 306 -13.53 -7.56 15.19
CA PHE A 306 -13.74 -7.03 16.55
C PHE A 306 -15.19 -6.67 16.84
N ARG A 307 -15.94 -6.18 15.84
CA ARG A 307 -17.37 -5.90 15.95
C ARG A 307 -18.17 -7.19 16.10
N GLU A 308 -17.84 -8.23 15.35
CA GLU A 308 -18.41 -9.58 15.52
C GLU A 308 -18.11 -10.16 16.91
N MET A 309 -16.93 -9.88 17.47
CA MET A 309 -16.55 -10.25 18.84
C MET A 309 -17.15 -9.34 19.93
N GLY A 310 -18.00 -8.37 19.60
CA GLY A 310 -18.63 -7.46 20.55
C GLY A 310 -17.67 -6.49 21.27
N ARG A 311 -16.49 -6.22 20.70
CA ARG A 311 -15.50 -5.29 21.28
C ARG A 311 -15.79 -3.85 20.85
N PHE A 312 -15.66 -2.91 21.79
CA PHE A 312 -15.82 -1.48 21.53
C PHE A 312 -14.59 -0.91 20.81
N ILE A 313 -14.80 -0.11 19.76
CA ILE A 313 -13.73 0.47 18.95
C ILE A 313 -13.90 1.99 18.93
N VAL A 314 -12.86 2.70 19.36
CA VAL A 314 -12.78 4.16 19.31
C VAL A 314 -12.08 4.55 18.01
N ASN A 315 -12.61 5.55 17.29
CA ASN A 315 -12.20 6.02 15.95
C ASN A 315 -12.56 5.07 14.81
N GLU A 316 -13.84 5.02 14.45
CA GLU A 316 -14.30 4.33 13.23
C GLU A 316 -13.83 5.03 11.95
N HIS A 317 -13.70 6.37 11.95
CA HIS A 317 -13.32 7.15 10.77
C HIS A 317 -11.83 7.00 10.42
N ILE A 318 -11.58 6.66 9.16
CA ILE A 318 -10.31 6.13 8.65
C ILE A 318 -9.43 7.21 8.03
N LEU A 319 -10.04 8.07 7.20
CA LEU A 319 -9.38 9.15 6.47
C LEU A 319 -10.13 10.45 6.76
N SER A 320 -9.40 11.54 7.00
CA SER A 320 -10.04 12.85 7.11
C SER A 320 -10.39 13.39 5.73
N ASN A 321 -11.33 14.34 5.68
CA ASN A 321 -11.65 15.08 4.46
C ASN A 321 -10.41 15.74 3.83
N ASN A 322 -9.46 16.17 4.65
CA ASN A 322 -8.21 16.77 4.18
C ASN A 322 -7.29 15.71 3.54
N ASP A 323 -7.17 14.53 4.14
CA ASP A 323 -6.34 13.45 3.59
C ASP A 323 -6.81 13.06 2.20
N VAL A 324 -8.12 12.87 2.03
CA VAL A 324 -8.75 12.51 0.74
C VAL A 324 -8.54 13.60 -0.30
N LEU A 325 -8.70 14.87 0.07
CA LEU A 325 -8.42 16.01 -0.80
C LEU A 325 -6.95 16.06 -1.22
N ILE A 326 -6.02 15.77 -0.30
CA ILE A 326 -4.59 15.72 -0.61
C ILE A 326 -4.31 14.56 -1.56
N VAL A 327 -4.86 13.36 -1.34
CA VAL A 327 -4.70 12.23 -2.27
C VAL A 327 -5.20 12.61 -3.67
N LEU A 328 -6.41 13.16 -3.78
CA LEU A 328 -6.99 13.58 -5.07
C LEU A 328 -6.14 14.66 -5.74
N TYR A 329 -5.68 15.66 -4.99
CA TYR A 329 -4.82 16.72 -5.51
C TYR A 329 -3.49 16.16 -6.00
N LYS A 330 -2.81 15.34 -5.20
CA LYS A 330 -1.54 14.73 -5.60
C LYS A 330 -1.70 13.85 -6.83
N TRP A 331 -2.77 13.04 -6.88
CA TRP A 331 -3.12 12.26 -8.07
C TRP A 331 -3.31 13.15 -9.29
N SER A 332 -4.10 14.24 -9.18
CA SER A 332 -4.36 15.15 -10.30
C SER A 332 -3.07 15.71 -10.92
N ILE A 333 -2.02 15.93 -10.12
CA ILE A 333 -0.73 16.40 -10.63
C ILE A 333 0.05 15.23 -11.28
N ILE A 334 0.00 14.03 -10.68
CA ILE A 334 0.67 12.83 -11.21
C ILE A 334 0.06 12.41 -12.56
N SER A 335 -1.27 12.38 -12.65
CA SER A 335 -2.02 12.02 -13.86
C SER A 335 -2.09 13.14 -14.89
N LYS A 336 -1.71 14.38 -14.52
CA LYS A 336 -1.88 15.60 -15.33
C LYS A 336 -3.33 15.86 -15.76
N ASP A 337 -4.28 15.51 -14.91
CA ASP A 337 -5.71 15.75 -15.14
C ASP A 337 -6.04 17.22 -14.84
N MET A 338 -6.15 18.03 -15.89
CA MET A 338 -6.41 19.46 -15.80
C MET A 338 -7.83 19.76 -15.27
N GLU A 339 -8.82 18.92 -15.60
CA GLU A 339 -10.21 19.14 -15.15
C GLU A 339 -10.33 18.91 -13.65
N LEU A 340 -9.71 17.83 -13.14
CA LEU A 340 -9.69 17.56 -11.70
C LEU A 340 -8.93 18.65 -10.93
N GLN A 341 -7.84 19.19 -11.50
CA GLN A 341 -7.09 20.30 -10.90
C GLN A 341 -7.94 21.56 -10.78
N ASP A 342 -8.69 21.92 -11.83
CA ASP A 342 -9.56 23.10 -11.83
C ASP A 342 -10.69 22.96 -10.80
N HIS A 343 -11.34 21.80 -10.74
CA HIS A 343 -12.38 21.51 -9.75
C HIS A 343 -11.85 21.57 -8.31
N LEU A 344 -10.67 21.00 -8.05
CA LEU A 344 -10.03 21.05 -6.74
C LEU A 344 -9.57 22.47 -6.37
N HIS A 345 -9.11 23.26 -7.34
CA HIS A 345 -8.72 24.64 -7.12
C HIS A 345 -9.92 25.53 -6.77
N VAL A 346 -11.06 25.33 -7.42
CA VAL A 346 -12.33 26.01 -7.06
C VAL A 346 -12.75 25.67 -5.63
N VAL A 347 -12.67 24.40 -5.22
CA VAL A 347 -12.97 23.99 -3.85
C VAL A 347 -11.96 24.57 -2.85
N ALA A 348 -10.66 24.55 -3.17
CA ALA A 348 -9.62 25.11 -2.31
C ALA A 348 -9.80 26.62 -2.09
N GLN A 349 -10.23 27.37 -3.12
CA GLN A 349 -10.54 28.79 -3.02
C GLN A 349 -11.81 29.06 -2.23
N GLN A 350 -12.88 28.30 -2.47
CA GLN A 350 -14.17 28.47 -1.78
C GLN A 350 -14.08 28.23 -0.27
N TYR A 351 -13.22 27.30 0.17
CA TYR A 351 -13.09 26.92 1.59
C TYR A 351 -11.75 27.30 2.23
N GLN A 352 -10.92 28.13 1.57
CA GLN A 352 -9.64 28.64 2.09
C GLN A 352 -8.66 27.56 2.60
N ILE A 353 -8.52 26.45 1.86
CA ILE A 353 -7.65 25.34 2.25
C ILE A 353 -6.18 25.69 1.97
N LYS A 354 -5.46 26.14 3.00
CA LYS A 354 -4.09 26.68 2.91
C LYS A 354 -3.06 25.68 2.36
N GLU A 355 -3.24 24.38 2.56
CA GLU A 355 -2.30 23.34 2.11
C GLU A 355 -2.33 23.12 0.60
N LEU A 356 -3.52 23.17 -0.01
CA LEU A 356 -3.69 23.07 -1.47
C LEU A 356 -3.27 24.37 -2.18
N LEU A 357 -3.49 25.52 -1.55
CA LEU A 357 -3.13 26.83 -2.09
C LEU A 357 -1.61 27.10 -2.05
N LYS A 358 -0.87 26.58 -1.05
CA LYS A 358 0.59 26.78 -0.93
C LYS A 358 1.43 26.03 -1.97
N ASN A 359 0.90 24.97 -2.56
CA ASN A 359 1.61 24.15 -3.55
C ASN A 359 1.44 24.65 -5.00
N THR A 360 0.82 25.83 -5.20
CA THR A 360 0.73 26.49 -6.51
C THR A 360 2.05 27.18 -6.90
N ASP A 361 3.13 26.41 -7.05
CA ASP A 361 4.24 26.86 -7.88
C ASP A 361 3.77 26.82 -9.34
N ARG A 362 3.24 27.96 -9.79
CA ARG A 362 2.86 28.22 -11.17
C ARG A 362 3.99 27.78 -12.10
N ASN A 363 3.68 26.87 -13.01
CA ASN A 363 4.42 26.68 -14.25
C ASN A 363 4.54 28.04 -14.97
N LYS A 364 5.65 28.76 -14.76
CA LYS A 364 6.05 29.83 -15.66
C LYS A 364 6.51 29.16 -16.96
N PRO A 365 5.97 29.54 -18.13
CA PRO A 365 6.49 29.04 -19.40
C PRO A 365 7.95 29.50 -19.53
N ARG A 366 8.88 28.53 -19.63
CA ARG A 366 10.28 28.83 -19.92
C ARG A 366 10.34 29.40 -21.34
N LEU A 367 10.79 30.66 -21.45
CA LEU A 367 11.08 31.30 -22.73
C LEU A 367 12.04 30.43 -23.54
N HIS A 368 11.69 30.20 -24.80
CA HIS A 368 12.57 29.61 -25.79
C HIS A 368 13.84 30.45 -25.95
N SER A 369 15.01 29.86 -25.68
CA SER A 369 16.28 30.35 -26.21
C SER A 369 16.77 29.38 -27.28
N GLN A 370 16.88 29.91 -28.50
CA GLN A 370 17.41 29.27 -29.69
C GLN A 370 18.78 28.62 -29.43
N THR A 371 18.92 27.35 -29.78
CA THR A 371 20.10 26.88 -30.52
C THR A 371 19.67 25.67 -31.32
N SER A 372 19.46 25.91 -32.61
CA SER A 372 19.24 24.89 -33.61
C SER A 372 20.58 24.28 -34.05
N ILE A 373 20.49 23.07 -34.61
CA ILE A 373 21.47 22.42 -35.48
C ILE A 373 22.56 21.60 -34.76
N ARG A 374 22.22 20.35 -34.42
CA ARG A 374 22.89 19.10 -34.86
C ARG A 374 22.27 17.94 -34.09
N LEU A 375 21.57 17.03 -34.80
CA LEU A 375 21.37 15.60 -34.50
C LEU A 375 20.13 15.07 -35.25
N ALA A 376 20.18 15.09 -36.58
CA ALA A 376 19.14 14.51 -37.44
C ALA A 376 19.33 12.99 -37.70
N GLN A 377 20.15 12.29 -36.91
CA GLN A 377 20.41 10.85 -37.06
C GLN A 377 20.34 10.05 -35.74
N ARG A 378 19.59 10.55 -34.74
CA ARG A 378 19.27 9.80 -33.50
C ARG A 378 17.76 9.68 -33.22
N LYS A 379 16.89 9.97 -34.20
CA LYS A 379 15.43 9.97 -34.04
C LYS A 379 14.82 8.58 -33.90
N SER A 380 15.33 7.56 -34.59
CA SER A 380 14.68 6.24 -34.62
C SER A 380 14.93 5.35 -33.40
N LYS A 381 15.96 5.62 -32.59
CA LYS A 381 16.23 4.88 -31.33
C LYS A 381 15.56 5.51 -30.12
N ILE A 382 15.49 6.84 -30.07
CA ILE A 382 14.85 7.61 -28.99
C ILE A 382 13.32 7.47 -29.06
N GLU A 383 12.73 7.33 -30.25
CA GLU A 383 11.28 7.15 -30.39
C GLU A 383 10.79 5.77 -29.88
N ILE A 384 11.59 4.71 -30.01
CA ILE A 384 11.25 3.36 -29.51
C ILE A 384 11.43 3.28 -27.99
N GLU A 385 12.50 3.87 -27.45
CA GLU A 385 12.70 4.00 -25.99
C GLU A 385 11.66 4.94 -25.36
N ALA A 386 11.28 6.04 -26.01
CA ALA A 386 10.23 6.93 -25.52
C ALA A 386 8.84 6.28 -25.57
N ALA A 387 8.54 5.49 -26.61
CA ALA A 387 7.28 4.75 -26.73
C ALA A 387 7.17 3.60 -25.72
N THR A 388 8.28 2.89 -25.45
CA THR A 388 8.31 1.88 -24.38
C THR A 388 8.19 2.55 -23.00
N ILE A 389 8.89 3.65 -22.76
CA ILE A 389 8.75 4.43 -21.52
C ILE A 389 7.33 4.99 -21.35
N SER A 390 6.64 5.40 -22.43
CA SER A 390 5.26 5.91 -22.33
C SER A 390 4.26 4.80 -22.02
N VAL A 391 4.39 3.63 -22.66
CA VAL A 391 3.52 2.46 -22.39
C VAL A 391 3.72 1.95 -20.96
N TRP A 392 4.96 1.90 -20.47
CA TRP A 392 5.26 1.47 -19.10
C TRP A 392 4.73 2.47 -18.07
N LYS A 393 4.77 3.78 -18.37
CA LYS A 393 4.14 4.81 -17.53
C LYS A 393 2.62 4.65 -17.49
N GLU A 394 1.99 4.29 -18.60
CA GLU A 394 0.53 4.11 -18.68
C GLU A 394 0.04 2.88 -17.89
N VAL A 395 0.75 1.75 -17.97
CA VAL A 395 0.46 0.56 -17.14
C VAL A 395 0.60 0.87 -15.65
N ASN A 396 1.67 1.55 -15.27
CA ASN A 396 1.91 1.90 -13.86
C ASN A 396 0.90 2.92 -13.33
N LEU A 397 0.45 3.85 -14.18
CA LEU A 397 -0.63 4.78 -13.84
C LEU A 397 -1.97 4.05 -13.66
N ASN A 398 -2.24 3.03 -14.48
CA ASN A 398 -3.43 2.21 -14.29
C ASN A 398 -3.39 1.44 -12.96
N GLU A 399 -2.25 0.82 -12.64
CA GLU A 399 -2.08 0.16 -11.34
C GLU A 399 -2.24 1.15 -10.16
N CYS A 400 -1.76 2.38 -10.30
CA CYS A 400 -2.05 3.42 -9.30
C CYS A 400 -3.55 3.75 -9.20
N ARG A 401 -4.29 3.79 -10.31
CA ARG A 401 -5.74 4.03 -10.31
C ARG A 401 -6.48 2.92 -9.57
N THR A 402 -6.12 1.66 -9.78
CA THR A 402 -6.77 0.53 -9.09
C THR A 402 -6.51 0.58 -7.59
N LEU A 403 -5.28 0.89 -7.17
CA LEU A 403 -4.94 1.07 -5.76
C LEU A 403 -5.66 2.26 -5.12
N LEU A 404 -5.75 3.39 -5.84
CA LEU A 404 -6.48 4.57 -5.37
C LEU A 404 -7.98 4.31 -5.23
N ARG A 405 -8.59 3.52 -6.13
CA ARG A 405 -9.99 3.08 -5.96
C ARG A 405 -10.16 2.34 -4.64
N SER A 406 -9.28 1.38 -4.35
CA SER A 406 -9.32 0.63 -3.09
C SER A 406 -9.22 1.57 -1.88
N ILE A 407 -8.28 2.52 -1.92
CA ILE A 407 -8.11 3.52 -0.85
C ILE A 407 -9.38 4.36 -0.62
N PHE A 408 -9.99 4.89 -1.68
CA PHE A 408 -11.17 5.77 -1.54
C PHE A 408 -12.43 5.03 -1.07
N ILE A 409 -12.57 3.74 -1.37
CA ILE A 409 -13.69 2.92 -0.86
C ILE A 409 -13.68 2.86 0.68
N HIS A 410 -12.51 2.98 1.32
CA HIS A 410 -12.39 2.97 2.78
C HIS A 410 -12.64 4.33 3.45
N TRP A 411 -12.88 5.41 2.70
CA TRP A 411 -13.22 6.70 3.29
C TRP A 411 -14.73 6.82 3.57
N GLU A 412 -15.13 7.14 4.80
CA GLU A 412 -16.53 7.41 5.12
C GLU A 412 -16.71 8.87 5.54
N PRO A 413 -17.53 9.67 4.84
CA PRO A 413 -17.78 11.04 5.22
C PRO A 413 -18.54 11.07 6.55
N VAL A 414 -18.04 11.86 7.49
CA VAL A 414 -18.72 12.07 8.79
C VAL A 414 -19.90 13.01 8.57
N LEU A 415 -21.08 12.44 8.39
CA LEU A 415 -22.34 13.16 8.19
C LEU A 415 -23.10 13.20 9.52
N LEU A 416 -22.69 14.07 10.44
CA LEU A 416 -23.40 14.25 11.71
C LEU A 416 -24.79 14.86 11.44
N GLU A 417 -25.85 14.09 11.69
CA GLU A 417 -27.21 14.62 11.81
C GLU A 417 -27.28 15.50 13.06
N ILE A 418 -27.42 16.81 12.87
CA ILE A 418 -27.78 17.72 13.97
C ILE A 418 -29.23 17.41 14.35
N SER A 419 -29.43 16.56 15.37
CA SER A 419 -30.73 16.42 16.01
C SER A 419 -31.13 17.79 16.60
N ALA A 420 -32.35 18.22 16.30
CA ALA A 420 -32.87 19.53 16.62
C ALA A 420 -32.75 19.90 18.12
N LYS A 421 -32.07 21.03 18.41
CA LYS A 421 -32.41 22.13 19.35
C LYS A 421 -31.17 22.75 20.02
N SER A 422 -30.78 23.94 19.56
CA SER A 422 -30.72 25.20 20.34
C SER A 422 -29.81 26.21 19.61
N PRO A 423 -30.25 27.47 19.40
CA PRO A 423 -29.47 28.46 18.69
C PRO A 423 -28.72 29.34 19.69
N THR A 424 -27.53 28.94 20.14
CA THR A 424 -26.56 29.90 20.65
C THR A 424 -25.17 29.29 20.67
N GLU A 425 -24.26 29.98 19.98
CA GLU A 425 -22.80 29.93 20.13
C GLU A 425 -22.09 28.63 19.70
N GLN A 426 -21.60 28.61 18.45
CA GLN A 426 -20.33 27.94 18.11
C GLN A 426 -19.82 28.40 16.72
N LYS A 427 -18.88 29.36 16.72
CA LYS A 427 -18.00 29.62 15.56
C LYS A 427 -17.01 28.46 15.46
N GLY A 428 -17.35 27.44 14.69
CA GLY A 428 -16.48 26.28 14.47
C GLY A 428 -17.20 25.08 13.88
N HIS A 429 -18.03 25.28 12.85
CA HIS A 429 -18.76 24.19 12.24
C HIS A 429 -17.91 23.50 11.16
N SER A 430 -17.69 22.20 11.34
CA SER A 430 -17.40 21.25 10.27
C SER A 430 -18.39 21.49 9.11
N ASN A 431 -17.91 22.01 7.99
CA ASN A 431 -18.76 22.37 6.85
C ASN A 431 -19.29 21.08 6.20
N LEU A 432 -20.53 20.70 6.54
CA LEU A 432 -21.26 19.61 5.91
C LEU A 432 -21.22 19.74 4.37
N ASP A 433 -21.37 20.96 3.87
CA ASP A 433 -21.29 21.31 2.44
C ASP A 433 -19.92 20.98 1.81
N LEU A 434 -18.80 21.24 2.51
CA LEU A 434 -17.47 20.85 2.04
C LEU A 434 -17.35 19.32 1.97
N THR A 435 -17.83 18.62 2.99
CA THR A 435 -17.81 17.15 3.04
C THR A 435 -18.63 16.55 1.88
N CYS A 436 -19.80 17.11 1.59
CA CYS A 436 -20.65 16.72 0.47
C CYS A 436 -19.98 17.00 -0.89
N LYS A 437 -19.30 18.14 -1.06
CA LYS A 437 -18.54 18.43 -2.28
C LYS A 437 -17.35 17.50 -2.47
N ILE A 438 -16.63 17.15 -1.40
CA ILE A 438 -15.55 16.16 -1.46
C ILE A 438 -16.11 14.79 -1.84
N ALA A 439 -17.23 14.38 -1.24
CA ALA A 439 -17.91 13.14 -1.59
C ALA A 439 -18.33 13.08 -3.06
N TYR A 440 -18.85 14.18 -3.60
CA TYR A 440 -19.13 14.32 -5.03
C TYR A 440 -17.86 14.19 -5.88
N LEU A 441 -16.77 14.87 -5.53
CA LEU A 441 -15.50 14.80 -6.29
C LEU A 441 -14.90 13.38 -6.28
N VAL A 442 -14.90 12.71 -5.13
CA VAL A 442 -14.45 11.31 -4.99
C VAL A 442 -15.33 10.40 -5.85
N PHE A 443 -16.65 10.55 -5.77
CA PHE A 443 -17.57 9.73 -6.57
C PHE A 443 -17.39 9.97 -8.06
N ARG A 444 -17.29 11.23 -8.48
CA ARG A 444 -17.02 11.59 -9.88
C ARG A 444 -15.73 10.94 -10.35
N TRP A 445 -14.64 11.07 -9.58
CA TRP A 445 -13.35 10.47 -9.92
C TRP A 445 -13.40 8.95 -9.99
N LEU A 446 -14.05 8.29 -9.01
CA LEU A 446 -14.21 6.84 -9.01
C LEU A 446 -14.93 6.39 -10.29
N VAL A 447 -16.05 7.03 -10.63
CA VAL A 447 -16.85 6.70 -11.82
C VAL A 447 -16.09 6.98 -13.11
N THR A 448 -15.44 8.14 -13.25
CA THR A 448 -14.68 8.48 -14.47
C THR A 448 -13.43 7.64 -14.62
N SER A 449 -12.82 7.19 -13.53
CA SER A 449 -11.62 6.35 -13.61
C SER A 449 -11.88 5.05 -14.37
N PHE A 450 -13.10 4.51 -14.34
CA PHE A 450 -13.46 3.25 -15.01
C PHE A 450 -13.58 3.37 -16.55
N LEU A 451 -13.59 4.59 -17.11
CA LEU A 451 -13.71 4.80 -18.55
C LEU A 451 -12.45 4.40 -19.33
N ASP A 452 -11.29 4.48 -18.69
CA ASP A 452 -9.98 4.24 -19.31
C ASP A 452 -9.50 2.78 -19.18
N ASP A 453 -10.13 1.99 -18.31
CA ASP A 453 -9.75 0.59 -18.04
C ASP A 453 -10.69 -0.39 -18.73
N SER A 454 -10.20 -1.60 -19.04
CA SER A 454 -11.10 -2.72 -19.33
C SER A 454 -12.01 -2.94 -18.11
N LEU A 455 -13.31 -2.67 -18.28
CA LEU A 455 -14.31 -2.69 -17.22
C LEU A 455 -14.29 -4.02 -16.45
N ASN A 456 -13.61 -4.04 -15.30
CA ASN A 456 -13.70 -5.16 -14.37
C ASN A 456 -14.90 -4.93 -13.44
N ILE A 457 -15.99 -5.64 -13.72
CA ILE A 457 -17.29 -5.53 -13.03
C ILE A 457 -17.14 -5.71 -11.50
N GLN A 458 -16.19 -6.55 -11.05
CA GLN A 458 -15.95 -6.78 -9.61
C GLN A 458 -15.37 -5.54 -8.90
N ASN A 459 -14.63 -4.68 -9.61
CA ASN A 459 -14.04 -3.46 -9.04
C ASN A 459 -15.02 -2.28 -9.03
N VAL A 460 -16.03 -2.32 -9.91
CA VAL A 460 -17.04 -1.26 -10.04
C VAL A 460 -18.05 -1.32 -8.89
N LEU A 461 -18.44 -2.53 -8.51
CA LEU A 461 -19.42 -2.76 -7.46
C LEU A 461 -19.12 -2.01 -6.15
N PRO A 462 -17.93 -2.17 -5.53
CA PRO A 462 -17.58 -1.46 -4.29
C PRO A 462 -17.80 0.05 -4.34
N THR A 463 -17.61 0.70 -5.50
CA THR A 463 -17.86 2.14 -5.68
C THR A 463 -19.33 2.50 -5.49
N PHE A 464 -20.24 1.69 -6.04
CA PHE A 464 -21.68 1.91 -5.90
C PHE A 464 -22.18 1.52 -4.51
N TRP A 465 -21.60 0.49 -3.88
CA TRP A 465 -21.88 0.17 -2.47
C TRP A 465 -21.42 1.29 -1.53
N TRP A 466 -20.24 1.85 -1.79
CA TRP A 466 -19.73 3.02 -1.09
C TRP A 466 -20.69 4.22 -1.27
N PHE A 467 -21.15 4.48 -2.49
CA PHE A 467 -22.13 5.52 -2.75
C PHE A 467 -23.46 5.26 -2.03
N LYS A 468 -23.92 4.01 -1.98
CA LYS A 468 -25.11 3.63 -1.20
C LYS A 468 -24.96 3.98 0.28
N LYS A 469 -23.79 3.67 0.84
CA LYS A 469 -23.47 3.93 2.25
C LYS A 469 -23.35 5.43 2.57
N CYS A 470 -22.75 6.21 1.67
CA CYS A 470 -22.36 7.59 1.94
C CYS A 470 -23.32 8.65 1.37
N GLY A 471 -23.97 8.37 0.25
CA GLY A 471 -24.73 9.36 -0.55
C GLY A 471 -26.24 9.37 -0.30
N PHE A 472 -26.84 8.26 0.11
CA PHE A 472 -28.31 8.11 0.11
C PHE A 472 -29.03 8.91 1.21
N GLY A 473 -28.32 9.32 2.26
CA GLY A 473 -28.88 10.16 3.31
C GLY A 473 -28.89 11.66 2.99
N ASN A 474 -28.17 12.13 1.95
CA ASN A 474 -27.90 13.55 1.74
C ASN A 474 -28.32 14.08 0.37
N ASN A 475 -29.41 14.85 0.35
CA ASN A 475 -29.94 15.52 -0.85
C ASN A 475 -28.92 16.46 -1.53
N ILE A 476 -27.94 17.00 -0.79
CA ILE A 476 -26.92 17.92 -1.32
C ILE A 476 -25.95 17.20 -2.28
N ILE A 477 -25.55 15.97 -1.96
CA ILE A 477 -24.63 15.19 -2.81
C ILE A 477 -25.35 14.80 -4.11
N LEU A 478 -26.62 14.42 -4.00
CA LEU A 478 -27.47 14.08 -5.14
C LEU A 478 -27.61 15.29 -6.08
N ASP A 479 -27.90 16.49 -5.56
CA ASP A 479 -27.99 17.71 -6.38
C ASP A 479 -26.70 18.01 -7.17
N TYR A 480 -25.52 17.81 -6.57
CA TYR A 480 -24.25 17.97 -7.29
C TYR A 480 -24.05 16.93 -8.41
N ILE A 481 -24.37 15.66 -8.14
CA ILE A 481 -24.28 14.58 -9.15
C ILE A 481 -25.24 14.85 -10.31
N LEU A 482 -26.46 15.31 -10.00
CA LEU A 482 -27.50 15.55 -10.97
C LEU A 482 -27.30 16.83 -11.80
N LYS A 483 -26.44 17.75 -11.36
CA LYS A 483 -26.01 18.89 -12.18
C LYS A 483 -24.91 18.54 -13.18
N ASP A 484 -24.24 17.41 -13.01
CA ASP A 484 -23.13 16.97 -13.87
C ASP A 484 -23.61 16.01 -14.97
N GLU A 485 -23.86 16.56 -16.15
CA GLU A 485 -24.30 15.80 -17.33
C GLU A 485 -23.27 14.77 -17.83
N THR A 486 -21.98 14.99 -17.58
CA THR A 486 -20.93 14.04 -17.98
C THR A 486 -20.93 12.82 -17.06
N LEU A 487 -21.11 13.05 -15.76
CA LEU A 487 -21.19 12.00 -14.76
C LEU A 487 -22.43 11.13 -14.98
N LYS A 488 -23.60 11.72 -15.27
CA LYS A 488 -24.84 10.98 -15.59
C LYS A 488 -24.66 10.01 -16.75
N ARG A 489 -24.00 10.45 -17.83
CA ARG A 489 -23.74 9.61 -19.01
C ARG A 489 -22.80 8.46 -18.67
N THR A 490 -21.77 8.73 -17.85
CA THR A 490 -20.79 7.72 -17.45
C THR A 490 -21.41 6.67 -16.54
N ILE A 491 -22.22 7.08 -15.55
CA ILE A 491 -22.98 6.16 -14.68
C ILE A 491 -23.85 5.23 -15.54
N PHE A 492 -24.57 5.80 -16.52
CA PHE A 492 -25.42 5.01 -17.42
C PHE A 492 -24.64 4.00 -18.27
N LYS A 493 -23.50 4.42 -18.84
CA LYS A 493 -22.63 3.53 -19.63
C LYS A 493 -22.11 2.36 -18.80
N ILE A 494 -21.70 2.62 -17.56
CA ILE A 494 -21.24 1.58 -16.65
C ILE A 494 -22.40 0.65 -16.29
N TYR A 495 -23.56 1.22 -15.95
CA TYR A 495 -24.75 0.44 -15.62
C TYR A 495 -25.22 -0.46 -16.77
N SER A 496 -25.31 0.08 -18.00
CA SER A 496 -25.69 -0.71 -19.17
C SER A 496 -24.67 -1.80 -19.50
N SER A 497 -23.37 -1.53 -19.33
CA SER A 497 -22.33 -2.55 -19.46
C SER A 497 -22.47 -3.67 -18.41
N ILE A 498 -22.87 -3.34 -17.17
CA ILE A 498 -23.11 -4.34 -16.11
C ILE A 498 -24.37 -5.15 -16.40
N CYS A 499 -25.47 -4.51 -16.82
CA CYS A 499 -26.71 -5.20 -17.18
C CYS A 499 -26.52 -6.16 -18.35
N ASN A 500 -25.70 -5.80 -19.34
CA ASN A 500 -25.36 -6.65 -20.48
C ASN A 500 -24.46 -7.86 -20.09
N ALA A 501 -23.74 -7.77 -18.97
CA ALA A 501 -22.86 -8.82 -18.46
C ALA A 501 -23.51 -9.66 -17.33
N SER A 502 -24.84 -9.68 -17.28
CA SER A 502 -25.66 -10.26 -16.20
C SER A 502 -25.45 -11.76 -15.93
N GLU A 503 -24.83 -12.51 -16.85
CA GLU A 503 -24.51 -13.94 -16.67
C GLU A 503 -23.46 -14.21 -15.58
N ILE A 504 -22.62 -13.23 -15.23
CA ILE A 504 -21.47 -13.41 -14.32
C ILE A 504 -21.75 -12.95 -12.88
N MET A 505 -22.91 -12.32 -12.61
CA MET A 505 -23.13 -11.52 -11.40
C MET A 505 -24.20 -12.08 -10.46
N LYS A 506 -24.03 -11.90 -9.14
CA LYS A 506 -25.04 -12.28 -8.15
C LYS A 506 -26.28 -11.38 -8.29
N LEU A 507 -27.46 -12.00 -8.29
CA LEU A 507 -28.75 -11.32 -8.35
C LEU A 507 -28.94 -10.25 -7.25
N SER A 508 -28.36 -10.47 -6.07
CA SER A 508 -28.39 -9.51 -4.96
C SER A 508 -27.76 -8.18 -5.33
N ASP A 509 -26.65 -8.21 -6.07
CA ASP A 509 -25.83 -7.03 -6.34
C ASP A 509 -26.47 -6.15 -7.41
N LEU A 510 -27.10 -6.78 -8.41
CA LEU A 510 -27.94 -6.12 -9.41
C LEU A 510 -29.17 -5.46 -8.78
N SER A 511 -29.80 -6.09 -7.78
CA SER A 511 -30.94 -5.48 -7.08
C SER A 511 -30.56 -4.19 -6.33
N VAL A 512 -29.35 -4.15 -5.77
CA VAL A 512 -28.82 -2.98 -5.06
C VAL A 512 -28.46 -1.87 -6.05
N LEU A 513 -27.83 -2.19 -7.18
CA LEU A 513 -27.57 -1.24 -8.25
C LEU A 513 -28.86 -0.63 -8.82
N ASN A 514 -29.88 -1.46 -9.09
CA ASN A 514 -31.18 -0.98 -9.57
C ASN A 514 -31.83 -0.06 -8.55
N GLY A 515 -31.77 -0.41 -7.25
CA GLY A 515 -32.23 0.47 -6.18
C GLY A 515 -31.49 1.81 -6.17
N ILE A 516 -30.17 1.81 -6.41
CA ILE A 516 -29.37 3.04 -6.44
C ILE A 516 -29.80 3.95 -7.60
N MET A 517 -29.97 3.36 -8.79
CA MET A 517 -30.39 4.08 -9.99
C MET A 517 -31.81 4.64 -9.86
N LEU A 518 -32.74 3.90 -9.26
CA LEU A 518 -34.11 4.39 -9.00
C LEU A 518 -34.12 5.61 -8.07
N HIS A 519 -33.33 5.60 -7.00
CA HIS A 519 -33.21 6.75 -6.11
C HIS A 519 -32.55 7.98 -6.77
N LEU A 520 -31.60 7.76 -7.68
CA LEU A 520 -31.03 8.84 -8.50
C LEU A 520 -32.05 9.42 -9.47
N LEU A 521 -32.97 8.60 -10.02
CA LEU A 521 -34.08 9.07 -10.86
C LEU A 521 -35.09 9.89 -10.05
N GLU A 522 -35.39 9.51 -8.81
CA GLU A 522 -36.32 10.24 -7.93
C GLU A 522 -35.84 11.66 -7.61
N SER A 523 -34.54 11.82 -7.43
CA SER A 523 -33.94 13.13 -7.11
C SER A 523 -33.84 14.06 -8.32
N GLN A 524 -34.08 13.58 -9.54
CA GLN A 524 -34.01 14.38 -10.78
C GLN A 524 -35.24 15.26 -11.06
N SER A 525 -36.24 15.32 -10.17
CA SER A 525 -37.50 16.07 -10.37
C SER A 525 -38.30 15.67 -11.64
N LEU A 526 -37.87 14.63 -12.37
CA LEU A 526 -38.53 14.07 -13.56
C LEU A 526 -39.72 13.15 -13.21
N THR A 527 -40.09 13.06 -11.93
CA THR A 527 -40.94 12.01 -11.35
C THR A 527 -42.29 12.52 -10.81
N GLU A 528 -42.85 13.59 -11.39
CA GLU A 528 -44.28 13.91 -11.22
C GLU A 528 -45.21 12.96 -12.00
N ASN A 529 -44.65 11.98 -12.73
CA ASN A 529 -45.43 10.96 -13.43
C ASN A 529 -45.83 9.82 -12.48
N ASN A 530 -47.15 9.61 -12.33
CA ASN A 530 -47.75 8.50 -11.58
C ASN A 530 -47.21 7.10 -11.97
N PHE A 531 -46.57 6.98 -13.14
CA PHE A 531 -46.00 5.75 -13.70
C PHE A 531 -44.76 5.31 -12.90
N HIS A 532 -43.95 6.28 -12.44
CA HIS A 532 -42.75 6.00 -11.65
C HIS A 532 -43.07 5.47 -10.26
N VAL A 533 -44.11 6.02 -9.62
CA VAL A 533 -44.61 5.57 -8.31
C VAL A 533 -45.13 4.13 -8.39
N ALA A 534 -45.84 3.79 -9.47
CA ALA A 534 -46.32 2.44 -9.73
C ALA A 534 -45.15 1.46 -9.90
N VAL A 535 -44.24 1.73 -10.84
CA VAL A 535 -43.10 0.85 -11.13
C VAL A 535 -42.21 0.67 -9.89
N LYS A 536 -41.94 1.72 -9.11
CA LYS A 536 -41.22 1.62 -7.83
C LYS A 536 -41.87 0.65 -6.83
N LYS A 537 -43.19 0.69 -6.68
CA LYS A 537 -43.94 -0.21 -5.80
C LYS A 537 -43.82 -1.67 -6.27
N PHE A 538 -43.76 -1.90 -7.58
CA PHE A 538 -43.50 -3.22 -8.17
C PHE A 538 -42.04 -3.67 -8.02
N CYS A 539 -41.07 -2.75 -8.10
CA CYS A 539 -39.64 -3.05 -7.98
C CYS A 539 -39.19 -3.33 -6.52
N LEU A 540 -39.81 -2.70 -5.52
CA LEU A 540 -39.41 -2.76 -4.10
C LEU A 540 -40.23 -3.73 -3.24
N THR A 541 -41.27 -4.40 -3.76
CA THR A 541 -42.09 -5.33 -2.98
C THR A 541 -41.37 -6.67 -2.75
N GLU A 542 -41.28 -7.12 -1.50
CA GLU A 542 -40.71 -8.43 -1.14
C GLU A 542 -41.61 -9.58 -1.63
N VAL A 543 -41.13 -10.39 -2.57
CA VAL A 543 -41.80 -11.61 -3.05
C VAL A 543 -40.74 -12.69 -3.34
N THR A 544 -41.18 -13.95 -3.37
CA THR A 544 -40.43 -15.21 -3.60
C THR A 544 -39.25 -15.12 -4.60
N ASP A 545 -38.17 -15.88 -4.32
CA ASP A 545 -36.91 -15.86 -5.07
C ASP A 545 -37.06 -16.01 -6.60
N VAL A 546 -38.09 -16.74 -7.05
CA VAL A 546 -38.36 -17.01 -8.47
C VAL A 546 -38.75 -15.73 -9.24
N ASN A 547 -39.50 -14.82 -8.62
CA ASN A 547 -39.93 -13.55 -9.23
C ASN A 547 -38.88 -12.44 -9.12
N LYS A 548 -37.84 -12.63 -8.31
CA LYS A 548 -36.82 -11.62 -8.04
C LYS A 548 -35.96 -11.34 -9.27
N ALA A 549 -35.56 -12.38 -10.00
CA ALA A 549 -34.78 -12.27 -11.23
C ALA A 549 -35.51 -11.49 -12.32
N ALA A 550 -36.77 -11.87 -12.56
CA ALA A 550 -37.63 -11.24 -13.56
C ALA A 550 -37.89 -9.76 -13.24
N ARG A 551 -38.09 -9.41 -11.96
CA ARG A 551 -38.23 -8.01 -11.52
C ARG A 551 -36.96 -7.20 -11.72
N ILE A 552 -35.80 -7.73 -11.35
CA ILE A 552 -34.51 -7.05 -11.53
C ILE A 552 -34.27 -6.76 -13.02
N PHE A 553 -34.58 -7.71 -13.89
CA PHE A 553 -34.48 -7.55 -15.33
C PHE A 553 -35.43 -6.46 -15.86
N LEU A 554 -36.73 -6.52 -15.53
CA LEU A 554 -37.71 -5.52 -15.95
C LEU A 554 -37.37 -4.10 -15.42
N THR A 555 -36.89 -4.02 -14.19
CA THR A 555 -36.42 -2.76 -13.59
C THR A 555 -35.25 -2.17 -14.37
N SER A 556 -34.36 -3.03 -14.88
CA SER A 556 -33.19 -2.57 -15.63
C SER A 556 -33.55 -1.97 -16.99
N ILE A 557 -34.55 -2.53 -17.67
CA ILE A 557 -35.11 -2.00 -18.92
C ILE A 557 -35.77 -0.65 -18.67
N TYR A 558 -36.57 -0.55 -17.61
CA TYR A 558 -37.24 0.69 -17.22
C TYR A 558 -36.25 1.83 -16.92
N ILE A 559 -35.19 1.54 -16.16
CA ILE A 559 -34.11 2.51 -15.90
C ILE A 559 -33.43 2.91 -17.21
N GLY A 560 -33.21 1.96 -18.13
CA GLY A 560 -32.68 2.18 -19.47
C GLY A 560 -33.38 3.30 -20.23
N ASP A 561 -34.72 3.25 -20.27
CA ASP A 561 -35.54 4.20 -21.03
C ASP A 561 -35.58 5.59 -20.39
N ILE A 562 -35.80 5.65 -19.07
CA ILE A 562 -36.07 6.91 -18.39
C ILE A 562 -34.79 7.68 -18.07
N TRP A 563 -33.67 6.99 -17.85
CA TRP A 563 -32.40 7.66 -17.57
C TRP A 563 -31.91 8.54 -18.73
N LEU A 564 -32.30 8.22 -19.97
CA LEU A 564 -31.99 9.02 -21.16
C LEU A 564 -32.97 10.19 -21.38
N GLY A 565 -33.95 10.39 -20.48
CA GLY A 565 -34.90 11.50 -20.53
C GLY A 565 -36.12 11.25 -21.43
N ALA A 566 -36.45 9.99 -21.73
CA ALA A 566 -37.68 9.67 -22.46
C ALA A 566 -38.92 10.01 -21.61
N ARG A 567 -39.91 10.69 -22.21
CA ARG A 567 -41.17 11.07 -21.53
C ARG A 567 -42.07 9.87 -21.25
N GLN A 568 -41.95 8.80 -22.05
CA GLN A 568 -42.62 7.51 -21.88
C GLN A 568 -41.59 6.39 -22.06
N PRO A 569 -41.65 5.30 -21.29
CA PRO A 569 -40.69 4.21 -21.38
C PRO A 569 -41.07 3.24 -22.52
N ASP A 570 -40.73 3.63 -23.75
CA ASP A 570 -41.17 2.95 -24.98
C ASP A 570 -40.60 1.53 -25.14
N MET A 571 -39.34 1.27 -24.74
CA MET A 571 -38.75 -0.08 -24.83
C MET A 571 -39.34 -1.00 -23.76
N PHE A 572 -39.57 -0.48 -22.56
CA PHE A 572 -40.26 -1.20 -21.49
C PHE A 572 -41.69 -1.55 -21.88
N MET A 573 -42.43 -0.59 -22.46
CA MET A 573 -43.81 -0.81 -22.90
C MET A 573 -43.90 -1.74 -24.11
N THR A 574 -42.97 -1.65 -25.06
CA THR A 574 -42.90 -2.61 -26.18
C THR A 574 -42.50 -4.01 -25.71
N HIS A 575 -41.58 -4.12 -24.76
CA HIS A 575 -41.22 -5.41 -24.16
C HIS A 575 -42.40 -6.05 -23.45
N ILE A 576 -43.16 -5.29 -22.65
CA ILE A 576 -44.39 -5.77 -22.00
C ILE A 576 -45.46 -6.17 -23.02
N LYS A 577 -45.69 -5.35 -24.07
CA LYS A 577 -46.67 -5.65 -25.12
C LYS A 577 -46.29 -6.90 -25.94
N LEU A 578 -45.02 -7.06 -26.29
CA LEU A 578 -44.51 -8.21 -27.04
C LEU A 578 -44.55 -9.49 -26.20
N THR A 579 -44.17 -9.44 -24.92
CA THR A 579 -44.21 -10.59 -24.01
C THR A 579 -45.65 -11.00 -23.67
N CYS A 580 -46.58 -10.05 -23.54
CA CYS A 580 -48.01 -10.36 -23.37
C CYS A 580 -48.63 -10.91 -24.66
N GLY A 581 -48.38 -10.28 -25.82
CA GLY A 581 -48.93 -10.69 -27.12
C GLY A 581 -48.34 -12.01 -27.66
N ALA A 582 -47.11 -12.35 -27.32
CA ALA A 582 -46.51 -13.65 -27.64
C ALA A 582 -47.14 -14.83 -26.87
N THR A 583 -47.97 -14.57 -25.85
CA THR A 583 -48.76 -15.62 -25.17
C THR A 583 -50.14 -15.85 -25.76
N ASP A 584 -50.64 -14.93 -26.59
CA ASP A 584 -51.96 -15.05 -27.25
C ASP A 584 -51.90 -15.87 -28.55
N THR A 585 -50.68 -16.18 -29.02
CA THR A 585 -50.45 -17.09 -30.14
C THR A 585 -49.96 -18.43 -29.59
N GLU A 586 -50.85 -19.42 -29.59
CA GLU A 586 -50.57 -20.78 -29.15
C GLU A 586 -49.29 -21.33 -29.80
N ARG A 587 -48.23 -21.50 -29.00
CA ARG A 587 -47.16 -22.45 -29.30
C ARG A 587 -47.03 -23.42 -28.14
N ASN A 588 -47.63 -24.59 -28.36
CA ASN A 588 -47.28 -25.84 -27.70
C ASN A 588 -45.78 -26.08 -27.90
N ASP A 589 -44.94 -25.83 -26.91
CA ASP A 589 -43.65 -26.51 -26.83
C ASP A 589 -43.15 -26.62 -25.39
N LYS A 590 -42.69 -27.83 -25.09
CA LYS A 590 -42.23 -28.31 -23.79
C LYS A 590 -40.92 -27.63 -23.41
N LYS A 591 -40.84 -27.20 -22.14
CA LYS A 591 -39.71 -26.55 -21.43
C LYS A 591 -39.52 -25.05 -21.73
N ARG A 592 -40.49 -24.22 -21.31
CA ARG A 592 -40.16 -22.85 -20.90
C ARG A 592 -39.34 -22.91 -19.61
N LEU A 593 -38.31 -22.07 -19.52
CA LEU A 593 -37.54 -21.90 -18.28
C LEU A 593 -38.45 -21.20 -17.27
N GLU A 594 -38.45 -21.64 -16.00
CA GLU A 594 -39.28 -21.05 -14.92
C GLU A 594 -39.17 -19.51 -14.82
N PHE A 595 -38.02 -18.97 -15.23
CA PHE A 595 -37.77 -17.53 -15.36
C PHE A 595 -38.67 -16.84 -16.40
N GLU A 596 -38.90 -17.45 -17.57
CA GLU A 596 -39.72 -16.88 -18.65
C GLU A 596 -41.19 -16.81 -18.25
N ASP A 597 -41.70 -17.85 -17.57
CA ASP A 597 -43.08 -17.86 -17.06
C ASP A 597 -43.28 -16.80 -15.96
N SER A 598 -42.24 -16.54 -15.15
CA SER A 598 -42.23 -15.49 -14.13
C SER A 598 -42.24 -14.08 -14.74
N VAL A 599 -41.44 -13.84 -15.79
CA VAL A 599 -41.43 -12.58 -16.56
C VAL A 599 -42.79 -12.34 -17.20
N VAL A 600 -43.38 -13.38 -17.81
CA VAL A 600 -44.71 -13.30 -18.44
C VAL A 600 -45.81 -12.97 -17.42
N SER A 601 -45.81 -13.61 -16.25
CA SER A 601 -46.74 -13.31 -15.16
C SER A 601 -46.63 -11.85 -14.73
N LEU A 602 -45.40 -11.37 -14.48
CA LEU A 602 -45.14 -10.00 -14.04
C LEU A 602 -45.50 -8.96 -15.11
N CYS A 603 -45.23 -9.24 -16.39
CA CYS A 603 -45.64 -8.37 -17.49
C CYS A 603 -47.16 -8.25 -17.60
N LYS A 604 -47.92 -9.33 -17.35
CA LYS A 604 -49.40 -9.31 -17.32
C LYS A 604 -49.94 -8.52 -16.12
N ASP A 605 -49.31 -8.64 -14.95
CA ASP A 605 -49.66 -7.86 -13.76
C ASP A 605 -49.39 -6.36 -13.97
N ILE A 606 -48.26 -6.01 -14.59
CA ILE A 606 -47.91 -4.62 -14.91
C ILE A 606 -48.84 -4.08 -16.02
N TYR A 607 -49.13 -4.88 -17.05
CA TYR A 607 -50.02 -4.48 -18.15
C TYR A 607 -51.47 -4.25 -17.67
N SER A 608 -51.98 -5.10 -16.77
CA SER A 608 -53.29 -4.93 -16.16
C SER A 608 -53.36 -3.72 -15.22
N PHE A 609 -52.30 -3.46 -14.44
CA PHE A 609 -52.20 -2.27 -13.62
C PHE A 609 -52.15 -0.97 -14.46
N LEU A 610 -51.45 -0.99 -15.58
CA LEU A 610 -51.34 0.13 -16.51
C LEU A 610 -52.62 0.35 -17.33
N SER A 611 -53.38 -0.70 -17.64
CA SER A 611 -54.66 -0.60 -18.37
C SER A 611 -55.83 -0.13 -17.50
N LEU A 612 -55.76 -0.31 -16.17
CA LEU A 612 -56.75 0.17 -15.20
C LEU A 612 -56.66 1.67 -14.88
N HIS A 613 -55.58 2.35 -15.30
CA HIS A 613 -55.37 3.78 -15.10
C HIS A 613 -55.22 4.52 -16.45
N PRO A 614 -56.30 5.12 -17.00
CA PRO A 614 -56.30 5.71 -18.35
C PRO A 614 -55.40 6.96 -18.52
N HIS A 615 -54.82 7.48 -17.45
CA HIS A 615 -53.85 8.59 -17.50
C HIS A 615 -52.44 8.17 -18.02
N PHE A 616 -52.21 6.89 -18.30
CA PHE A 616 -50.93 6.37 -18.79
C PHE A 616 -50.89 6.01 -20.28
N GLN A 617 -52.01 6.19 -20.99
CA GLN A 617 -52.12 5.91 -22.43
C GLN A 617 -51.91 7.14 -23.33
N SER A 618 -51.74 8.35 -22.75
CA SER A 618 -51.52 9.60 -23.48
C SER A 618 -50.07 10.05 -23.46
#